data_AF-A0A7K2ZK46-F1
#
_entry.id   AF-A0A7K2ZK46-F1
#
_cell.length_a   1.000
_cell.length_b   1.000
_cell.length_c   1.000
_cell.angle_alpha   90.00
_cell.angle_beta   90.00
_cell.angle_gamma   90.00
#
_symmetry.space_group_name_H-M   'P 1'
#
loop_
_entity.id
_entity.type
_entity.pdbx_description
1 polymer ?
#
loop_
_entity_poly.entity_id
_entity_poly.type
_entity_poly.pdbx_seq_one_letter_code
_entity_poly.pdbx_strand_id
1 'polypeptide(L)' 'VACSGGADSMALASALAFEARKLDVRAGGITVDHNLQPGSGLRAAEVVTRLAAMDLDPVEAVAVHVGREGGPEAA' A
#
# COMPACT_ATOMS: atom_id res chain seq x y z
N VAL A 1 1.01 -0.69 7.19
CA VAL A 1 1.94 0.16 6.40
C VAL A 1 1.25 0.66 5.14
N ALA A 2 1.51 1.90 4.73
CA ALA A 2 1.10 2.39 3.42
C ALA A 2 2.10 1.96 2.35
N CYS A 3 1.65 1.31 1.28
CA CYS A 3 2.52 0.75 0.25
C CYS A 3 2.02 1.10 -1.15
N SER A 4 2.84 1.80 -1.93
CA SER A 4 2.52 2.17 -3.32
C SER A 4 2.92 1.09 -4.33
N GLY A 5 3.63 0.04 -3.88
CA GLY A 5 4.27 -0.95 -4.74
C GLY A 5 5.63 -0.53 -5.30
N GLY A 6 6.11 0.67 -4.95
CA GLY A 6 7.49 1.09 -5.22
C GLY A 6 8.49 0.37 -4.32
N ALA A 7 9.75 0.28 -4.77
CA ALA A 7 10.80 -0.50 -4.10
C ALA A 7 10.94 -0.16 -2.60
N ASP A 8 11.00 1.13 -2.26
CA ASP A 8 11.17 1.58 -0.87
C ASP A 8 10.00 1.14 0.02
N SER A 9 8.77 1.34 -0.46
CA SER A 9 7.57 0.96 0.27
C SER A 9 7.41 -0.56 0.42
N MET A 10 7.91 -1.33 -0.55
CA MET A 10 7.96 -2.79 -0.50
C MET A 10 9.03 -3.29 0.46
N ALA A 11 10.21 -2.65 0.48
CA ALA A 11 11.26 -2.96 1.44
C ALA A 11 10.78 -2.69 2.88
N LEU A 12 10.10 -1.57 3.11
CA LEU A 12 9.49 -1.26 4.41
C LEU A 12 8.45 -2.29 4.82
N ALA A 13 7.57 -2.71 3.90
CA ALA A 13 6.57 -3.75 4.18
C ALA A 13 7.22 -5.10 4.51
N SER A 14 8.26 -5.49 3.78
CA SER A 14 9.03 -6.72 4.06
C SER A 14 9.71 -6.67 5.42
N ALA A 15 10.31 -5.53 5.79
CA ALA A 15 10.93 -5.35 7.10
C ALA A 15 9.88 -5.41 8.22
N LEU A 16 8.74 -4.74 8.03
CA LEU A 16 7.62 -4.80 8.98
C LEU A 16 7.13 -6.23 9.18
N ALA A 17 6.87 -6.98 8.11
CA ALA A 17 6.43 -8.37 8.19
C ALA A 17 7.42 -9.26 8.95
N PHE A 18 8.73 -9.05 8.74
CA PHE A 18 9.76 -9.81 9.43
C PHE A 18 9.81 -9.50 10.93
N GLU A 19 9.75 -8.23 11.31
CA GLU A 19 9.81 -7.82 12.72
C GLU A 19 8.49 -8.09 13.47
N ALA A 20 7.34 -7.92 12.83
CA ALA A 20 6.02 -8.14 13.43
C ALA A 20 5.86 -9.58 13.93
N ARG A 21 6.35 -10.57 13.16
CA ARG A 21 6.37 -11.98 13.54
C ARG A 21 7.20 -12.26 14.80
N LYS A 22 8.30 -11.53 15.02
CA LYS A 22 9.16 -11.71 16.20
C LYS A 22 8.56 -11.11 17.45
N LEU A 23 7.80 -10.03 17.28
CA LEU A 23 7.24 -9.24 18.37
C LEU A 23 5.80 -9.65 18.72
N ASP A 24 5.24 -10.63 18.01
CA ASP A 24 3.84 -11.10 18.15
C ASP A 24 2.82 -9.95 18.03
N VAL A 25 3.09 -9.00 17.12
CA VAL A 25 2.19 -7.88 16.83
C VAL A 25 1.52 -8.07 15.49
N ARG A 26 0.23 -7.71 15.42
CA ARG A 26 -0.51 -7.72 14.16
C ARG A 26 -0.04 -6.59 13.25
N ALA A 27 0.29 -6.91 12.01
CA ALA A 27 0.68 -5.94 10.99
C ALA A 27 -0.11 -6.16 9.69
N GLY A 28 -0.53 -5.05 9.07
CA GLY A 28 -1.28 -5.04 7.82
C GLY A 28 -0.74 -4.04 6.81
N GLY A 29 -1.32 -4.01 5.61
CA GLY A 29 -0.93 -3.16 4.49
C GLY A 29 -2.12 -2.43 3.87
N ILE A 30 -1.91 -1.20 3.38
CA ILE A 30 -2.90 -0.50 2.55
C ILE A 30 -2.22 0.10 1.34
N THR A 31 -2.87 0.00 0.18
CA THR A 31 -2.46 0.72 -1.03
C THR A 31 -3.59 1.61 -1.50
N VAL A 32 -3.25 2.79 -2.02
CA VAL A 32 -4.21 3.77 -2.51
C VAL A 32 -4.07 3.88 -4.02
N ASP A 33 -5.10 3.44 -4.73
CA ASP A 33 -5.24 3.67 -6.16
C ASP A 33 -5.82 5.07 -6.40
N HIS A 34 -5.00 5.96 -6.95
CA HIS A 34 -5.41 7.34 -7.23
C HIS A 34 -6.09 7.50 -8.60
N ASN A 35 -6.25 6.40 -9.35
CA ASN A 35 -6.84 6.38 -10.69
C ASN A 35 -6.23 7.41 -11.67
N LEU A 36 -4.95 7.74 -11.49
CA LEU A 36 -4.25 8.73 -12.32
C LEU A 36 -3.81 8.17 -13.68
N GLN A 37 -3.69 6.85 -13.78
CA GLN A 37 -3.23 6.16 -14.99
C GLN A 37 -4.14 4.96 -15.30
N PRO A 38 -4.36 4.64 -16.59
CA PRO A 38 -5.01 3.38 -16.98
C PRO A 38 -4.29 2.18 -16.37
N GLY A 39 -5.05 1.19 -15.88
CA GLY A 39 -4.49 -0.03 -15.28
C GLY A 39 -3.99 0.13 -13.84
N SER A 40 -4.15 1.29 -13.23
CA SER A 40 -3.76 1.56 -11.82
C SER A 40 -4.47 0.63 -10.81
N GLY A 41 -5.75 0.31 -11.03
CA GLY A 41 -6.46 -0.67 -10.20
C GLY A 41 -5.88 -2.09 -10.25
N LEU A 42 -5.40 -2.54 -11.42
CA LEU A 42 -4.70 -3.84 -11.54
C LEU A 42 -3.39 -3.79 -10.77
N ARG A 43 -2.63 -2.71 -10.91
CA ARG A 43 -1.39 -2.50 -10.15
C ARG A 43 -1.64 -2.49 -8.64
N ALA A 44 -2.71 -1.86 -8.18
CA ALA A 44 -3.09 -1.87 -6.76
C ALA A 44 -3.44 -3.28 -6.26
N ALA A 45 -4.18 -4.07 -7.06
CA ALA A 45 -4.46 -5.47 -6.74
C ALA A 45 -3.18 -6.34 -6.68
N GLU A 46 -2.21 -6.09 -7.55
CA GLU A 46 -0.91 -6.75 -7.49
C GLU A 46 -0.14 -6.40 -6.20
N VAL A 47 -0.21 -5.15 -5.75
CA VAL A 47 0.41 -4.73 -4.48
C VAL A 47 -0.25 -5.46 -3.31
N VAL A 48 -1.58 -5.53 -3.26
CA VAL A 48 -2.30 -6.31 -2.24
C VAL A 48 -1.84 -7.76 -2.22
N THR A 49 -1.75 -8.39 -3.39
CA THR A 49 -1.29 -9.79 -3.52
C THR A 49 0.12 -9.98 -2.95
N ARG A 50 1.05 -9.06 -3.27
CA ARG A 50 2.44 -9.15 -2.78
C ARG A 50 2.53 -8.93 -1.28
N LEU A 51 1.74 -8.02 -0.71
CA LEU A 51 1.72 -7.76 0.73
C LEU A 51 1.10 -8.92 1.51
N ALA A 52 0.02 -9.52 1.00
CA ALA A 52 -0.59 -10.71 1.60
C ALA A 52 0.39 -11.90 1.60
N ALA A 53 1.19 -12.06 0.54
CA ALA A 53 2.24 -13.07 0.47
C ALA A 53 3.41 -12.86 1.47
N MET A 54 3.44 -11.71 2.16
CA MET A 54 4.39 -11.43 3.25
C MET A 54 3.79 -11.73 4.64
N ASP A 55 2.64 -12.40 4.73
CA ASP A 55 1.89 -12.65 5.97
C ASP A 55 1.39 -11.36 6.67
N LEU A 56 1.18 -10.28 5.91
CA LEU A 56 0.48 -9.11 6.41
C LEU A 56 -1.05 -9.34 6.35
N ASP A 57 -1.74 -9.04 7.44
CA ASP A 57 -3.20 -9.13 7.56
C ASP A 57 -3.72 -8.09 8.58
N PRO A 58 -4.56 -7.13 8.16
CA PRO A 58 -5.28 -7.08 6.87
C PRO A 58 -4.45 -6.44 5.75
N VAL A 59 -4.82 -6.71 4.49
CA VAL A 59 -4.27 -6.01 3.31
C VAL A 59 -5.38 -5.57 2.37
N GLU A 60 -5.42 -4.28 2.05
CA GLU A 60 -6.50 -3.68 1.26
C GLU A 60 -5.99 -2.69 0.20
N ALA A 61 -6.73 -2.59 -0.90
CA ALA A 61 -6.61 -1.51 -1.88
C ALA A 61 -7.82 -0.60 -1.80
N VAL A 62 -7.58 0.70 -1.68
CA VAL A 62 -8.63 1.73 -1.67
C VAL A 62 -8.48 2.60 -2.90
N ALA A 63 -9.53 2.67 -3.72
CA ALA A 63 -9.57 3.58 -4.86
C ALA A 63 -10.09 4.95 -4.43
N VAL A 64 -9.42 6.01 -4.88
CA VAL A 64 -9.81 7.40 -4.65
C VAL A 64 -9.79 8.19 -5.95
N HIS A 65 -10.68 9.17 -6.06
CA HIS A 65 -10.67 10.15 -7.14
C HIS A 65 -9.97 11.41 -6.68
N VAL A 66 -8.80 11.70 -7.26
CA VAL A 66 -8.07 12.93 -6.97
C VAL A 66 -8.65 14.07 -7.80
N GLY A 67 -9.28 15.05 -7.14
CA GLY A 67 -9.76 16.28 -7.76
C GLY A 67 -8.62 17.21 -8.18
N ARG A 68 -8.96 18.31 -8.87
CA ARG A 68 -7.99 19.34 -9.30
C ARG A 68 -7.86 20.51 -8.31
N GLU A 69 -8.76 20.60 -7.33
CA GLU A 69 -8.63 21.55 -6.23
C GLU A 69 -7.52 21.01 -5.33
N GLY A 70 -6.32 21.56 -5.48
CA GLY A 70 -5.18 21.20 -4.63
C GLY A 70 -5.47 21.52 -3.16
N GLY A 71 -4.87 20.76 -2.26
CA GLY A 71 -4.87 21.06 -0.82
C GLY A 71 -3.91 22.20 -0.47
N PRO A 72 -3.75 22.56 0.81
CA PRO A 72 -2.81 23.60 1.26
C PRO A 72 -1.36 23.37 0.80
N GLU A 73 -0.98 22.12 0.50
CA GLU A 73 0.36 21.74 0.00
C GLU A 73 0.53 21.96 -1.53
N ALA A 74 -0.49 22.45 -2.22
CA ALA A 74 -0.45 22.81 -3.64
C ALA A 74 -0.23 24.31 -3.89
N ALA A 75 0.06 25.09 -2.84
CA ALA A 75 0.36 26.52 -2.88
C ALA A 75 1.85 26.80 -3.18
#